data_AF-A0AAW9KYZ8-F1
#
_entry.id   AF-A0AAW9KYZ8-F1
#
_cell.length_a   1.000
_cell.length_b   1.000
_cell.length_c   1.000
_cell.angle_alpha   90.00
_cell.angle_beta   90.00
_cell.angle_gamma   90.00
#
_symmetry.space_group_name_H-M   'P 1'
#
loop_
_entity.id
_entity.type
_entity.pdbx_description
1 polymer ?
#
loop_
_entity_poly.entity_id
_entity_poly.type
_entity_poly.pdbx_seq_one_letter_code
_entity_poly.pdbx_strand_id
1 'polypeptide(L)'
;MNSTANPEVEMSNRVASLMGTTLTEADVHRFLLDAADILGTESFAVYGPDLFFRWACGDRYVEITPNPAFSDKGCSLRVISFDRERAIDIDEYLTFENCELNEFPYVWTAELGRTGFNTFGPGTHYAVTWEMFDETIAVILHALPDNLALIPPQWRRPFTLRWDMGASGLGLVSFTGTVEGLTVTVESTGEQVLIPRALLGHEVKMGDVVAGLAGGRPLSDIRFAGSEGFGDAYHQDLYVATPNGNESGWDKDLVESLIQEHTENDSRPAMTMEDLRQLAATPASTPSDATVDEPEQSQTRWTTVPMKIGLPIPAVLHVVEQIVTGTAMEDVLTRLGGQSGSRWDEPILRGDGWLARPSGGKWEIEVVTAPEGDDEGENLCFDERHLADYAWRIAQALEQRYGPPYGMNTTNDGYLSRLFRVGNHGIEVGTSFDAVTVETGSFDKLAEFW
;
A
#
# COMPACT_ATOMS: atom_id res chain seq x y z
N MET A 1 -9.26 35.62 -11.56
CA MET A 1 -8.19 35.21 -10.62
C MET A 1 -8.37 33.72 -10.42
N ASN A 2 -7.59 32.89 -11.11
CA ASN A 2 -7.64 31.45 -10.94
C ASN A 2 -7.07 31.14 -9.56
N SER A 3 -7.93 30.74 -8.62
CA SER A 3 -7.51 29.96 -7.47
C SER A 3 -6.93 28.67 -8.05
N THR A 4 -5.61 28.53 -8.02
CA THR A 4 -4.98 27.22 -8.20
C THR A 4 -5.48 26.35 -7.07
N ALA A 5 -6.39 25.42 -7.38
CA ALA A 5 -6.86 24.43 -6.42
C ALA A 5 -5.65 23.66 -5.86
N ASN A 6 -5.66 23.33 -4.57
CA ASN A 6 -4.61 22.52 -3.98
C ASN A 6 -4.59 21.16 -4.72
N PRO A 7 -3.48 20.79 -5.40
CA PRO A 7 -3.41 19.58 -6.21
C PRO A 7 -3.67 18.31 -5.40
N GLU A 8 -3.29 18.29 -4.12
CA GLU A 8 -3.52 17.14 -3.23
C GLU A 8 -5.01 16.95 -2.94
N VAL A 9 -5.72 18.05 -2.67
CA VAL A 9 -7.18 18.05 -2.45
C VAL A 9 -7.89 17.64 -3.74
N GLU A 10 -7.44 18.14 -4.90
CA GLU A 10 -7.97 17.72 -6.19
C GLU A 10 -7.82 16.20 -6.42
N MET A 11 -6.68 15.60 -6.05
CA MET A 11 -6.47 14.16 -6.15
C MET A 11 -7.40 13.37 -5.22
N SER A 12 -7.52 13.80 -3.96
CA SER A 12 -8.48 13.22 -3.01
C SER A 12 -9.93 13.30 -3.54
N ASN A 13 -10.33 14.44 -4.10
CA ASN A 13 -11.66 14.64 -4.68
C ASN A 13 -11.92 13.74 -5.89
N ARG A 14 -10.91 13.55 -6.75
CA ARG A 14 -11.04 12.68 -7.92
C ARG A 14 -11.19 11.22 -7.54
N VAL A 15 -10.37 10.69 -6.62
CA VAL A 15 -10.51 9.29 -6.20
C VAL A 15 -11.85 9.06 -5.48
N ALA A 16 -12.30 9.99 -4.65
CA ALA A 16 -13.62 9.91 -4.00
C ALA A 16 -14.77 9.91 -5.02
N SER A 17 -14.64 10.63 -6.14
CA SER A 17 -15.66 10.67 -7.19
C SER A 17 -15.86 9.34 -7.93
N LEU A 18 -14.91 8.42 -7.80
CA LEU A 18 -14.99 7.07 -8.36
C LEU A 18 -15.81 6.11 -7.47
N MET A 19 -16.30 6.57 -6.32
CA MET A 19 -17.01 5.73 -5.37
C MET A 19 -18.20 4.99 -5.99
N GLY A 20 -18.24 3.67 -5.76
CA GLY A 20 -19.26 2.80 -6.32
C GLY A 20 -19.08 2.44 -7.79
N THR A 21 -17.93 2.78 -8.39
CA THR A 21 -17.55 2.36 -9.75
C THR A 21 -16.64 1.13 -9.68
N THR A 22 -16.93 0.11 -10.48
CA THR A 22 -16.02 -1.03 -10.70
C THR A 22 -14.90 -0.58 -11.64
N LEU A 23 -13.67 -0.44 -11.13
CA LEU A 23 -12.54 0.03 -11.92
C LEU A 23 -11.85 -1.11 -12.66
N THR A 24 -11.48 -0.87 -13.92
CA THR A 24 -10.61 -1.75 -14.68
C THR A 24 -9.15 -1.29 -14.61
N GLU A 25 -8.19 -2.14 -15.02
CA GLU A 25 -6.78 -1.73 -15.17
C GLU A 25 -6.63 -0.49 -16.06
N ALA A 26 -7.45 -0.37 -17.13
CA ALA A 26 -7.43 0.78 -18.02
C ALA A 26 -7.93 2.08 -17.36
N ASP A 27 -8.85 1.97 -16.40
CA ASP A 27 -9.33 3.12 -15.63
C ASP A 27 -8.29 3.56 -14.61
N VAL A 28 -7.57 2.61 -13.97
CA VAL A 28 -6.39 2.89 -13.15
C VAL A 28 -5.33 3.62 -13.97
N HIS A 29 -5.03 3.15 -15.19
CA HIS A 29 -4.04 3.82 -16.05
C HIS A 29 -4.45 5.25 -16.36
N ARG A 30 -5.73 5.47 -16.70
CA ARG A 30 -6.24 6.83 -16.97
C ARG A 30 -6.11 7.72 -15.74
N PHE A 31 -6.47 7.22 -14.57
CA PHE A 31 -6.35 7.97 -13.32
C PHE A 31 -4.92 8.39 -13.03
N LEU A 32 -3.94 7.48 -13.19
CA LEU A 32 -2.53 7.77 -12.99
C LEU A 32 -2.00 8.79 -13.99
N LEU A 33 -2.40 8.68 -15.26
CA LEU A 33 -2.01 9.66 -16.30
C LEU A 33 -2.60 11.05 -16.03
N ASP A 34 -3.88 11.13 -15.65
CA ASP A 34 -4.53 12.38 -15.25
C ASP A 34 -3.88 12.98 -14.00
N ALA A 35 -3.46 12.14 -13.04
CA ALA A 35 -2.72 12.59 -11.87
C ALA A 35 -1.37 13.19 -12.25
N ALA A 36 -0.64 12.57 -13.19
CA ALA A 36 0.62 13.08 -13.69
C ALA A 36 0.47 14.43 -14.43
N ASP A 37 -0.67 14.67 -15.09
CA ASP A 37 -0.99 15.97 -15.70
C ASP A 37 -1.23 17.08 -14.66
N ILE A 38 -1.64 16.72 -13.44
CA ILE A 38 -1.95 17.66 -12.35
C ILE A 38 -0.77 17.87 -11.40
N LEU A 39 -0.12 16.78 -10.99
CA LEU A 39 1.01 16.76 -10.05
C LEU A 39 2.35 17.02 -10.77
N GLY A 40 2.39 16.83 -12.08
CA GLY A 40 3.59 16.97 -12.90
C GLY A 40 4.29 15.63 -13.18
N THR A 41 5.24 15.68 -14.12
CA THR A 41 6.04 14.53 -14.58
C THR A 41 7.53 14.68 -14.30
N GLU A 42 7.91 15.72 -13.56
CA GLU A 42 9.32 16.02 -13.27
C GLU A 42 9.90 15.10 -12.20
N SER A 43 9.16 14.91 -11.09
CA SER A 43 9.64 14.22 -9.90
C SER A 43 8.60 13.22 -9.40
N PHE A 44 8.62 12.01 -9.98
CA PHE A 44 7.77 10.91 -9.54
C PHE A 44 8.42 9.54 -9.79
N ALA A 45 8.06 8.57 -8.96
CA ALA A 45 8.59 7.23 -9.02
C ALA A 45 7.51 6.20 -8.69
N VAL A 46 7.79 4.95 -9.05
CA VAL A 46 6.95 3.79 -8.72
C VAL A 46 7.73 2.84 -7.83
N TYR A 47 7.04 2.19 -6.90
CA TYR A 47 7.61 1.37 -5.84
C TYR A 47 6.86 0.04 -5.75
N GLY A 48 7.53 -1.00 -5.28
CA GLY A 48 6.90 -2.30 -5.03
C GLY A 48 7.64 -3.11 -3.95
N PRO A 49 7.14 -4.31 -3.59
CA PRO A 49 6.23 -5.14 -4.38
C PRO A 49 4.74 -4.78 -4.19
N ASP A 50 4.39 -4.15 -3.07
CA ASP A 50 3.09 -3.50 -2.88
C ASP A 50 3.08 -2.20 -3.67
N LEU A 51 2.39 -2.20 -4.82
CA LEU A 51 2.53 -1.14 -5.81
C LEU A 51 2.01 0.20 -5.29
N PHE A 52 2.85 1.22 -5.34
CA PHE A 52 2.40 2.61 -5.25
C PHE A 52 3.25 3.55 -6.10
N PHE A 53 2.68 4.71 -6.39
CA PHE A 53 3.33 5.80 -7.13
C PHE A 53 3.44 7.00 -6.21
N ARG A 54 4.59 7.69 -6.19
CA ARG A 54 4.83 8.85 -5.33
C ARG A 54 5.27 10.06 -6.15
N TRP A 55 4.65 11.21 -5.91
CA TRP A 55 5.02 12.50 -6.48
C TRP A 55 5.56 13.45 -5.42
N ALA A 56 6.75 14.01 -5.66
CA ALA A 56 7.30 15.09 -4.84
C ALA A 56 6.63 16.43 -5.21
N CYS A 57 5.76 16.93 -4.34
CA CYS A 57 5.00 18.17 -4.50
C CYS A 57 5.55 19.28 -3.59
N GLY A 58 6.82 19.64 -3.77
CA GLY A 58 7.52 20.55 -2.86
C GLY A 58 7.88 19.83 -1.55
N ASP A 59 7.43 20.36 -0.42
CA ASP A 59 7.67 19.77 0.93
C ASP A 59 6.65 18.66 1.26
N ARG A 60 5.82 18.27 0.30
CA ARG A 60 4.73 17.31 0.48
C ARG A 60 4.81 16.19 -0.54
N TYR A 61 4.31 15.02 -0.16
CA TYR A 61 4.14 13.90 -1.07
C TYR A 61 2.67 13.63 -1.33
N VAL A 62 2.39 13.15 -2.55
CA VAL A 62 1.15 12.49 -2.90
C VAL A 62 1.49 11.09 -3.35
N GLU A 63 0.88 10.10 -2.72
CA GLU A 63 0.97 8.71 -3.15
C GLU A 63 -0.36 8.22 -3.69
N ILE A 64 -0.27 7.41 -4.73
CA ILE A 64 -1.40 6.71 -5.33
C ILE A 64 -1.10 5.22 -5.30
N THR A 65 -1.90 4.46 -4.55
CA THR A 65 -1.80 3.01 -4.44
C THR A 65 -2.96 2.38 -5.21
N PRO A 66 -2.72 1.82 -6.40
CA PRO A 66 -3.69 0.97 -7.06
C PRO A 66 -3.60 -0.46 -6.53
N ASN A 67 -4.74 -1.04 -6.20
CA ASN A 67 -4.84 -2.45 -5.83
C ASN A 67 -5.41 -3.24 -7.01
N PRO A 68 -4.86 -4.43 -7.31
CA PRO A 68 -5.40 -5.31 -8.33
C PRO A 68 -6.81 -5.78 -7.94
N ALA A 69 -7.56 -6.28 -8.92
CA ALA A 69 -8.87 -6.84 -8.68
C ALA A 69 -8.75 -8.16 -7.88
N PHE A 70 -9.07 -8.11 -6.59
CA PHE A 70 -9.09 -9.29 -5.72
C PHE A 70 -10.46 -10.02 -5.73
N SER A 71 -11.48 -9.44 -6.36
CA SER A 71 -12.85 -9.99 -6.45
C SER A 71 -13.65 -9.31 -7.57
N ASP A 72 -14.94 -9.62 -7.69
CA ASP A 72 -15.92 -8.95 -8.57
C ASP A 72 -16.00 -7.43 -8.39
N LYS A 73 -15.38 -6.87 -7.34
CA LYS A 73 -15.34 -5.43 -7.06
C LYS A 73 -14.41 -4.65 -8.01
N GLY A 74 -13.56 -5.33 -8.79
CA GLY A 74 -12.59 -4.68 -9.69
C GLY A 74 -11.40 -4.10 -8.92
N CYS A 75 -10.60 -3.27 -9.60
CA CYS A 75 -9.46 -2.58 -8.99
C CYS A 75 -9.93 -1.51 -7.99
N SER A 76 -9.08 -1.17 -7.02
CA SER A 76 -9.29 0.00 -6.15
C SER A 76 -8.10 0.95 -6.19
N LEU A 77 -8.33 2.19 -5.77
CA LEU A 77 -7.38 3.28 -5.73
C LEU A 77 -7.43 3.92 -4.35
N ARG A 78 -6.25 4.14 -3.79
CA ARG A 78 -6.04 4.96 -2.60
C ARG A 78 -5.14 6.13 -2.96
N VAL A 79 -5.49 7.32 -2.48
CA VAL A 79 -4.67 8.51 -2.55
C VAL A 79 -4.36 8.94 -1.12
N ILE A 80 -3.08 9.09 -0.79
CA ILE A 80 -2.62 9.67 0.46
C ILE A 80 -1.74 10.90 0.18
N SER A 81 -1.82 11.91 1.03
CA SER A 81 -0.88 13.03 1.03
C SER A 81 -0.43 13.39 2.44
N PHE A 82 0.86 13.69 2.56
CA PHE A 82 1.55 13.89 3.82
C PHE A 82 2.78 14.80 3.69
N ASP A 83 3.32 15.19 4.85
CA ASP A 83 4.55 15.97 4.97
C ASP A 83 5.80 15.11 4.76
N ARG A 84 6.75 15.61 3.96
CA ARG A 84 7.97 14.88 3.60
C ARG A 84 8.88 14.61 4.79
N GLU A 85 9.12 15.62 5.64
CA GLU A 85 10.20 15.56 6.63
C GLU A 85 9.96 14.43 7.61
N ARG A 86 8.71 14.31 8.07
CA ARG A 86 8.34 13.29 9.04
C ARG A 86 8.26 11.90 8.42
N ALA A 87 7.41 11.72 7.41
CA ALA A 87 7.12 10.39 6.88
C ALA A 87 8.34 9.77 6.17
N ILE A 88 9.12 10.59 5.46
CA ILE A 88 10.22 10.10 4.62
C ILE A 88 11.55 10.31 5.33
N ASP A 89 11.93 11.58 5.54
CA ASP A 89 13.28 11.89 5.99
C ASP A 89 13.57 11.41 7.44
N ILE A 90 12.53 11.07 8.21
CA ILE A 90 12.63 10.47 9.55
C ILE A 90 12.13 9.02 9.55
N ASP A 91 10.84 8.78 9.34
CA ASP A 91 10.25 7.45 9.61
C ASP A 91 10.73 6.40 8.60
N GLU A 92 10.60 6.66 7.29
CA GLU A 92 11.08 5.75 6.24
C GLU A 92 12.61 5.53 6.34
N TYR A 93 13.38 6.60 6.61
CA TYR A 93 14.83 6.49 6.85
C TYR A 93 15.14 5.56 8.03
N LEU A 94 14.46 5.73 9.17
CA LEU A 94 14.68 4.92 10.36
C LEU A 94 14.29 3.46 10.13
N THR A 95 13.23 3.20 9.37
CA THR A 95 12.85 1.84 8.97
C THR A 95 13.96 1.20 8.15
N PHE A 96 14.48 1.86 7.11
CA PHE A 96 15.58 1.30 6.33
C PHE A 96 16.88 1.14 7.12
N GLU A 97 17.14 2.02 8.09
CA GLU A 97 18.37 1.96 8.90
C GLU A 97 18.30 0.90 10.01
N ASN A 98 17.12 0.65 10.61
CA ASN A 98 17.01 -0.08 11.88
C ASN A 98 16.08 -1.30 11.85
N CYS A 99 15.25 -1.47 10.82
CA CYS A 99 14.26 -2.56 10.76
C CYS A 99 14.68 -3.70 9.82
N GLU A 100 13.93 -4.79 9.88
CA GLU A 100 14.11 -5.94 9.01
C GLU A 100 13.42 -5.74 7.64
N LEU A 101 13.79 -6.55 6.65
CA LEU A 101 13.29 -6.43 5.27
C LEU A 101 11.76 -6.55 5.15
N ASN A 102 11.12 -7.32 6.04
CA ASN A 102 9.66 -7.48 6.08
C ASN A 102 8.92 -6.26 6.62
N GLU A 103 9.63 -5.31 7.25
CA GLU A 103 9.10 -4.04 7.73
C GLU A 103 9.34 -2.91 6.71
N PHE A 104 10.12 -3.16 5.65
CA PHE A 104 10.42 -2.14 4.66
C PHE A 104 9.14 -1.73 3.92
N PRO A 105 8.92 -0.42 3.70
CA PRO A 105 7.72 0.05 3.01
C PRO A 105 7.72 -0.30 1.52
N TYR A 106 8.89 -0.58 0.96
CA TYR A 106 9.09 -1.12 -0.37
C TYR A 106 10.49 -1.72 -0.49
N VAL A 107 10.66 -2.62 -1.44
CA VAL A 107 11.93 -3.31 -1.70
C VAL A 107 12.56 -2.90 -3.02
N TRP A 108 11.78 -2.33 -3.95
CA TRP A 108 12.31 -1.79 -5.19
C TRP A 108 11.62 -0.48 -5.57
N THR A 109 12.35 0.35 -6.30
CA THR A 109 11.85 1.60 -6.86
C THR A 109 12.22 1.72 -8.32
N ALA A 110 11.51 2.59 -9.04
CA ALA A 110 11.81 2.98 -10.39
C ALA A 110 11.45 4.45 -10.62
N GLU A 111 12.46 5.29 -10.82
CA GLU A 111 12.22 6.70 -11.17
C GLU A 111 11.64 6.84 -12.58
N LEU A 112 10.46 7.43 -12.65
CA LEU A 112 9.74 7.72 -13.90
C LEU A 112 9.90 9.19 -14.31
N GLY A 113 10.16 10.06 -13.33
CA GLY A 113 10.50 11.46 -13.52
C GLY A 113 11.92 11.70 -14.03
N ARG A 114 12.23 12.95 -14.33
CA ARG A 114 13.57 13.39 -14.76
C ARG A 114 14.49 13.72 -13.59
N THR A 115 13.92 14.03 -12.43
CA THR A 115 14.66 14.47 -11.26
C THR A 115 14.34 13.55 -10.11
N GLY A 116 15.38 12.87 -9.63
CA GLY A 116 15.28 12.07 -8.42
C GLY A 116 15.10 12.92 -7.18
N PHE A 117 14.32 12.40 -6.24
CA PHE A 117 13.89 13.13 -5.05
C PHE A 117 14.09 12.35 -3.74
N ASN A 118 14.31 11.04 -3.83
CA ASN A 118 14.74 10.22 -2.70
C ASN A 118 16.26 10.23 -2.59
N THR A 119 16.79 10.40 -1.38
CA THR A 119 18.24 10.40 -1.11
C THR A 119 18.71 9.12 -0.44
N PHE A 120 17.80 8.21 -0.12
CA PHE A 120 18.01 6.91 0.49
C PHE A 120 16.96 5.92 -0.05
N GLY A 121 17.12 4.63 0.23
CA GLY A 121 16.20 3.58 -0.21
C GLY A 121 16.51 2.26 0.49
N PRO A 122 15.92 1.14 0.04
CA PRO A 122 16.06 -0.17 0.69
C PRO A 122 17.48 -0.74 0.66
N GLY A 123 18.44 -0.07 0.01
CA GLY A 123 19.83 -0.46 0.01
C GLY A 123 20.07 -1.80 -0.68
N THR A 124 20.94 -2.63 -0.08
CA THR A 124 21.31 -3.94 -0.60
C THR A 124 20.41 -5.03 0.00
N HIS A 125 19.79 -5.83 -0.88
CA HIS A 125 19.04 -7.00 -0.45
C HIS A 125 19.96 -8.19 -0.21
N TYR A 126 19.93 -8.77 0.97
CA TYR A 126 20.72 -9.96 1.28
C TYR A 126 19.90 -11.22 0.98
N ALA A 127 20.23 -11.90 -0.11
CA ALA A 127 19.65 -13.20 -0.46
C ALA A 127 20.74 -14.27 -0.34
N VAL A 128 21.15 -14.52 0.91
CA VAL A 128 22.27 -15.42 1.20
C VAL A 128 21.83 -16.85 1.48
N THR A 129 20.55 -17.04 1.80
CA THR A 129 19.89 -18.35 1.94
C THR A 129 18.67 -18.43 1.03
N TRP A 130 18.19 -19.65 0.80
CA TRP A 130 16.96 -19.87 0.04
C TRP A 130 15.72 -19.26 0.70
N GLU A 131 15.68 -19.20 2.02
CA GLU A 131 14.63 -18.54 2.79
C GLU A 131 14.62 -17.03 2.53
N MET A 132 15.77 -16.36 2.69
CA MET A 132 15.88 -14.93 2.39
C MET A 132 15.62 -14.60 0.92
N PHE A 133 16.02 -15.49 0.00
CA PHE A 133 15.66 -15.39 -1.41
C PHE A 133 14.15 -15.40 -1.61
N ASP A 134 13.43 -16.30 -0.92
CA ASP A 134 11.98 -16.39 -1.03
C ASP A 134 11.27 -15.20 -0.41
N GLU A 135 11.75 -14.71 0.73
CA GLU A 135 11.17 -13.57 1.44
C GLU A 135 11.37 -12.24 0.68
N THR A 136 12.43 -12.15 -0.13
CA THR A 136 12.77 -10.90 -0.82
C THR A 136 12.62 -11.01 -2.34
N ILE A 137 13.48 -11.80 -2.99
CA ILE A 137 13.58 -11.82 -4.44
C ILE A 137 12.39 -12.52 -5.08
N ALA A 138 11.94 -13.64 -4.51
CA ALA A 138 10.77 -14.32 -5.04
C ALA A 138 9.52 -13.44 -4.91
N VAL A 139 9.32 -12.74 -3.79
CA VAL A 139 8.22 -11.77 -3.62
C VAL A 139 8.23 -10.71 -4.73
N ILE A 140 9.39 -10.14 -5.05
CA ILE A 140 9.52 -9.18 -6.17
C ILE A 140 9.10 -9.83 -7.49
N LEU A 141 9.68 -10.96 -7.83
CA LEU A 141 9.42 -11.65 -9.09
C LEU A 141 7.97 -12.10 -9.25
N HIS A 142 7.32 -12.49 -8.14
CA HIS A 142 5.91 -12.88 -8.10
C HIS A 142 4.99 -11.68 -8.31
N ALA A 143 5.27 -10.54 -7.67
CA ALA A 143 4.44 -9.34 -7.74
C ALA A 143 4.61 -8.54 -9.05
N LEU A 144 5.77 -8.63 -9.71
CA LEU A 144 6.12 -7.82 -10.88
C LEU A 144 5.05 -7.83 -11.99
N PRO A 145 4.46 -8.96 -12.40
CA PRO A 145 3.40 -8.95 -13.42
C PRO A 145 2.14 -8.19 -12.99
N ASP A 146 1.70 -8.33 -11.74
CA ASP A 146 0.58 -7.55 -11.18
C ASP A 146 0.92 -6.06 -11.14
N ASN A 147 2.15 -5.72 -10.71
CA ASN A 147 2.61 -4.34 -10.68
C ASN A 147 2.62 -3.74 -12.11
N LEU A 148 3.18 -4.46 -13.07
CA LEU A 148 3.25 -4.03 -14.47
C LEU A 148 1.88 -3.86 -15.12
N ALA A 149 0.92 -4.70 -14.75
CA ALA A 149 -0.45 -4.59 -15.23
C ALA A 149 -1.10 -3.27 -14.81
N LEU A 150 -0.79 -2.77 -13.61
CA LEU A 150 -1.31 -1.50 -13.08
C LEU A 150 -0.45 -0.27 -13.45
N ILE A 151 0.79 -0.44 -13.88
CA ILE A 151 1.62 0.64 -14.44
C ILE A 151 1.10 1.00 -15.86
N PRO A 152 0.83 2.29 -16.16
CA PRO A 152 0.48 2.73 -17.51
C PRO A 152 1.49 2.27 -18.57
N PRO A 153 1.05 1.77 -19.74
CA PRO A 153 1.95 1.21 -20.76
C PRO A 153 3.13 2.11 -21.16
N GLN A 154 2.91 3.44 -21.19
CA GLN A 154 3.92 4.42 -21.56
C GLN A 154 5.00 4.68 -20.49
N TRP A 155 4.79 4.20 -19.26
CA TRP A 155 5.77 4.29 -18.17
C TRP A 155 6.50 2.96 -17.93
N ARG A 156 6.03 1.87 -18.55
CA ARG A 156 6.65 0.56 -18.40
C ARG A 156 8.04 0.56 -19.00
N ARG A 157 8.95 -0.12 -18.31
CA ARG A 157 10.30 -0.43 -18.76
C ARG A 157 10.59 -1.91 -18.47
N PRO A 158 11.61 -2.52 -19.11
CA PRO A 158 12.01 -3.87 -18.77
C PRO A 158 12.44 -3.91 -17.30
N PHE A 159 11.77 -4.73 -16.49
CA PHE A 159 12.21 -5.06 -15.14
C PHE A 159 12.79 -6.45 -15.19
N THR A 160 14.12 -6.53 -15.18
CA THR A 160 14.84 -7.79 -15.41
C THR A 160 15.82 -8.07 -14.28
N LEU A 161 15.82 -9.30 -13.78
CA LEU A 161 16.82 -9.80 -12.83
C LEU A 161 17.63 -10.93 -13.49
N ARG A 162 18.95 -10.94 -13.30
CA ARG A 162 19.85 -11.86 -13.99
C ARG A 162 20.69 -12.68 -13.01
N TRP A 163 20.89 -13.95 -13.33
CA TRP A 163 21.80 -14.84 -12.61
C TRP A 163 22.72 -15.58 -13.56
N ASP A 164 23.97 -15.75 -13.14
CA ASP A 164 24.95 -16.59 -13.82
C ASP A 164 24.70 -18.06 -13.46
N MET A 165 24.15 -18.79 -14.43
CA MET A 165 23.91 -20.23 -14.39
C MET A 165 24.91 -20.96 -15.31
N GLY A 166 26.11 -20.40 -15.51
CA GLY A 166 27.17 -21.00 -16.31
C GLY A 166 27.58 -22.39 -15.79
N ALA A 167 27.52 -22.62 -14.48
CA ALA A 167 27.88 -23.89 -13.87
C ALA A 167 26.89 -25.03 -14.16
N SER A 168 25.66 -24.74 -14.60
CA SER A 168 24.69 -25.71 -15.12
C SER A 168 24.70 -25.80 -16.66
N GLY A 169 25.50 -24.96 -17.32
CA GLY A 169 25.64 -24.91 -18.78
C GLY A 169 24.68 -23.95 -19.49
N LEU A 170 23.82 -23.23 -18.76
CA LEU A 170 22.89 -22.25 -19.34
C LEU A 170 23.55 -20.88 -19.60
N GLY A 171 24.59 -20.55 -18.85
CA GLY A 171 25.19 -19.21 -18.89
C GLY A 171 24.29 -18.20 -18.18
N LEU A 172 24.18 -16.98 -18.73
CA LEU A 172 23.34 -15.94 -18.14
C LEU A 172 21.85 -16.23 -18.37
N VAL A 173 21.07 -16.22 -17.29
CA VAL A 173 19.61 -16.40 -17.33
C VAL A 173 18.94 -15.17 -16.76
N SER A 174 17.95 -14.66 -17.50
CA SER A 174 17.25 -13.42 -17.24
C SER A 174 15.78 -13.65 -16.99
N PHE A 175 15.26 -13.07 -15.91
CA PHE A 175 13.86 -13.11 -15.51
C PHE A 175 13.28 -11.72 -15.73
N THR A 176 12.42 -11.59 -16.74
CA THR A 176 11.85 -10.29 -17.14
C THR A 176 10.36 -10.25 -16.88
N GLY A 177 9.92 -9.29 -16.08
CA GLY A 177 8.50 -9.06 -15.81
C GLY A 177 7.75 -8.59 -17.05
N THR A 178 6.56 -9.13 -17.26
CA THR A 178 5.59 -8.71 -18.27
C THR A 178 4.19 -8.73 -17.66
N VAL A 179 3.21 -8.06 -18.29
CA VAL A 179 1.81 -8.12 -17.81
C VAL A 179 1.19 -9.52 -17.85
N GLU A 180 1.71 -10.39 -18.73
CA GLU A 180 1.25 -11.77 -18.90
C GLU A 180 1.92 -12.74 -17.91
N GLY A 181 3.02 -12.32 -17.27
CA GLY A 181 3.81 -13.18 -16.38
C GLY A 181 5.31 -12.87 -16.43
N LEU A 182 6.13 -13.86 -16.07
CA LEU A 182 7.59 -13.73 -16.01
C LEU A 182 8.25 -14.48 -17.16
N THR A 183 8.94 -13.77 -18.05
CA THR A 183 9.70 -14.41 -19.14
C THR A 183 11.09 -14.80 -18.65
N VAL A 184 11.38 -16.10 -18.66
CA VAL A 184 12.70 -16.67 -18.41
C VAL A 184 13.44 -16.78 -19.73
N THR A 185 14.60 -16.14 -19.84
CA THR A 185 15.43 -16.14 -21.05
C THR A 185 16.81 -16.71 -20.75
N VAL A 186 17.22 -17.73 -21.50
CA VAL A 186 18.62 -18.19 -21.52
C VAL A 186 19.38 -17.39 -22.57
N GLU A 187 20.18 -16.41 -22.14
CA GLU A 187 20.73 -15.39 -23.06
C GLU A 187 21.72 -15.98 -24.07
N SER A 188 22.40 -17.06 -23.71
CA SER A 188 23.38 -17.73 -24.59
C SER A 188 22.74 -18.42 -25.80
N THR A 189 21.51 -18.91 -25.66
CA THR A 189 20.76 -19.63 -26.72
C THR A 189 19.62 -18.81 -27.31
N GLY A 190 19.20 -17.75 -26.63
CA GLY A 190 17.99 -16.98 -26.95
C GLY A 190 16.70 -17.74 -26.65
N GLU A 191 16.76 -18.85 -25.91
CA GLU A 191 15.57 -19.60 -25.52
C GLU A 191 14.73 -18.80 -24.52
N GLN A 192 13.41 -18.75 -24.73
CA GLN A 192 12.47 -18.03 -23.89
C GLN A 192 11.29 -18.92 -23.48
N VAL A 193 10.90 -18.83 -22.21
CA VAL A 193 9.70 -19.45 -21.66
C VAL A 193 8.96 -18.41 -20.82
N LEU A 194 7.67 -18.22 -21.11
CA LEU A 194 6.80 -17.37 -20.30
C LEU A 194 6.18 -18.22 -19.19
N ILE A 195 6.42 -17.84 -17.94
CA ILE A 195 5.70 -18.34 -16.77
C ILE A 195 4.44 -17.48 -16.63
N PRO A 196 3.23 -18.02 -16.82
CA PRO A 196 2.01 -17.23 -16.72
C PRO A 196 1.83 -16.59 -15.34
N ARG A 197 1.35 -15.34 -15.32
CA ARG A 197 1.04 -14.56 -14.10
C ARG A 197 0.23 -15.35 -13.07
N ALA A 198 -0.78 -16.10 -13.53
CA ALA A 198 -1.65 -16.89 -12.65
C ALA A 198 -0.96 -18.06 -11.92
N LEU A 199 0.22 -18.51 -12.37
CA LEU A 199 0.95 -19.62 -11.75
C LEU A 199 1.97 -19.14 -10.71
N LEU A 200 2.41 -17.88 -10.79
CA LEU A 200 3.44 -17.33 -9.92
C LEU A 200 2.96 -17.26 -8.47
N GLY A 201 3.82 -17.64 -7.53
CA GLY A 201 3.50 -17.61 -6.10
C GLY A 201 2.57 -18.73 -5.62
N HIS A 202 1.91 -19.44 -6.54
CA HIS A 202 1.01 -20.56 -6.23
C HIS A 202 1.59 -21.89 -6.67
N GLU A 203 1.59 -22.16 -7.98
CA GLU A 203 2.13 -23.39 -8.56
C GLU A 203 3.63 -23.29 -8.88
N VAL A 204 4.12 -22.06 -9.09
CA VAL A 204 5.52 -21.78 -9.41
C VAL A 204 6.15 -20.87 -8.37
N LYS A 205 7.04 -21.45 -7.57
CA LYS A 205 7.88 -20.72 -6.59
C LYS A 205 9.19 -20.35 -7.25
N MET A 206 9.57 -19.06 -7.21
CA MET A 206 10.73 -18.60 -7.98
C MET A 206 12.05 -19.13 -7.44
N GLY A 207 12.18 -19.38 -6.14
CA GLY A 207 13.37 -20.04 -5.61
C GLY A 207 13.55 -21.47 -6.16
N ASP A 208 12.46 -22.22 -6.39
CA ASP A 208 12.53 -23.58 -6.98
C ASP A 208 12.96 -23.53 -8.45
N VAL A 209 12.52 -22.50 -9.16
CA VAL A 209 12.93 -22.21 -10.54
C VAL A 209 14.42 -21.87 -10.59
N VAL A 210 14.88 -20.92 -9.78
CA VAL A 210 16.30 -20.51 -9.77
C VAL A 210 17.19 -21.69 -9.35
N ALA A 211 16.80 -22.45 -8.33
CA ALA A 211 17.52 -23.66 -7.91
C ALA A 211 17.60 -24.69 -9.03
N GLY A 212 16.48 -24.98 -9.71
CA GLY A 212 16.43 -25.98 -10.78
C GLY A 212 17.25 -25.58 -12.01
N LEU A 213 17.18 -24.32 -12.43
CA LEU A 213 17.97 -23.80 -13.55
C LEU A 213 19.48 -23.74 -13.23
N ALA A 214 19.84 -23.55 -11.96
CA ALA A 214 21.22 -23.67 -11.48
C ALA A 214 21.69 -25.13 -11.33
N GLY A 215 20.85 -26.13 -11.63
CA GLY A 215 21.18 -27.55 -11.53
C GLY A 215 21.13 -28.10 -10.11
N GLY A 216 20.29 -27.54 -9.25
CA GLY A 216 20.12 -27.95 -7.84
C GLY A 216 21.28 -27.54 -6.94
N ARG A 217 22.06 -26.53 -7.34
CA ARG A 217 23.18 -26.01 -6.56
C ARG A 217 22.67 -25.16 -5.39
N PRO A 218 23.44 -25.06 -4.30
CA PRO A 218 23.13 -24.12 -3.22
C PRO A 218 23.16 -22.69 -3.76
N LEU A 219 22.37 -21.79 -3.16
CA LEU A 219 22.31 -20.39 -3.58
C LEU A 219 23.67 -19.70 -3.52
N SER A 220 24.54 -20.15 -2.62
CA SER A 220 25.92 -19.69 -2.53
C SER A 220 26.69 -19.83 -3.84
N ASP A 221 26.46 -20.89 -4.61
CA ASP A 221 27.12 -21.13 -5.89
C ASP A 221 26.50 -20.35 -7.07
N ILE A 222 25.42 -19.61 -6.84
CA ILE A 222 24.68 -18.89 -7.88
C ILE A 222 24.98 -17.39 -7.76
N ARG A 223 25.60 -16.83 -8.79
CA ARG A 223 25.99 -15.42 -8.81
C ARG A 223 24.88 -14.57 -9.39
N PHE A 224 24.47 -13.53 -8.66
CA PHE A 224 23.65 -12.46 -9.22
C PHE A 224 24.47 -11.68 -10.26
N ALA A 225 23.88 -11.42 -11.42
CA ALA A 225 24.54 -10.82 -12.57
C ALA A 225 24.03 -9.41 -12.87
N GLY A 226 23.15 -8.88 -12.02
CA GLY A 226 22.62 -7.52 -12.11
C GLY A 226 21.13 -7.49 -12.42
N SER A 227 20.60 -6.28 -12.36
CA SER A 227 19.21 -5.97 -12.65
C SER A 227 19.11 -4.85 -13.68
N GLU A 228 17.95 -4.70 -14.29
CA GLU A 228 17.63 -3.63 -15.24
C GLU A 228 16.25 -3.09 -14.94
N GLY A 229 16.10 -1.76 -15.04
CA GLY A 229 14.83 -1.06 -14.87
C GLY A 229 14.48 -0.71 -13.42
N PHE A 230 15.36 -0.99 -12.47
CA PHE A 230 15.18 -0.65 -11.06
C PHE A 230 16.07 0.54 -10.68
N GLY A 231 15.79 1.17 -9.54
CA GLY A 231 16.60 2.25 -8.98
C GLY A 231 16.42 3.61 -9.66
N ASP A 232 17.36 4.50 -9.34
CA ASP A 232 17.38 5.90 -9.70
C ASP A 232 18.78 6.44 -10.05
N ALA A 233 18.93 7.76 -10.22
CA ALA A 233 20.21 8.38 -10.57
C ALA A 233 21.26 8.38 -9.43
N TYR A 234 20.84 8.21 -8.18
CA TYR A 234 21.67 8.21 -6.98
C TYR A 234 21.89 6.81 -6.40
N HIS A 235 20.91 5.91 -6.55
CA HIS A 235 20.92 4.52 -6.12
C HIS A 235 21.04 3.58 -7.32
N GLN A 236 22.00 2.67 -7.25
CA GLN A 236 22.26 1.68 -8.29
C GLN A 236 21.05 0.74 -8.44
N ASP A 237 20.95 0.09 -9.61
CA ASP A 237 19.94 -0.93 -9.90
C ASP A 237 19.76 -1.90 -8.72
N LEU A 238 18.57 -2.51 -8.57
CA LEU A 238 18.25 -3.47 -7.49
C LEU A 238 19.42 -4.41 -7.21
N TYR A 239 20.03 -4.26 -6.04
CA TYR A 239 21.25 -4.97 -5.66
C TYR A 239 20.92 -6.17 -4.78
N VAL A 240 21.45 -7.34 -5.14
CA VAL A 240 21.19 -8.59 -4.43
C VAL A 240 22.53 -9.20 -4.02
N ALA A 241 22.88 -9.09 -2.75
CA ALA A 241 24.04 -9.75 -2.21
C ALA A 241 23.79 -11.26 -2.13
N THR A 242 24.56 -12.02 -2.92
CA THR A 242 24.63 -13.48 -2.82
C THR A 242 25.96 -13.92 -2.17
N PRO A 243 26.06 -15.12 -1.59
CA PRO A 243 27.24 -15.54 -0.81
C PRO A 243 28.58 -15.48 -1.56
N ASN A 244 28.56 -15.64 -2.89
CA ASN A 244 29.74 -15.57 -3.76
C ASN A 244 29.86 -14.24 -4.53
N GLY A 245 29.04 -13.23 -4.23
CA GLY A 245 29.06 -11.93 -4.89
C GLY A 245 30.41 -11.24 -4.67
N ASN A 246 31.25 -11.14 -5.71
CA ASN A 246 32.50 -10.36 -5.67
C ASN A 246 32.24 -8.86 -5.88
N GLU A 247 31.08 -8.43 -5.40
CA GLU A 247 30.41 -7.16 -5.59
C GLU A 247 30.97 -6.14 -4.60
N SER A 248 31.07 -4.87 -4.99
CA SER A 248 31.71 -3.83 -4.17
C SER A 248 30.67 -3.14 -3.30
N GLY A 249 30.83 -3.15 -1.97
CA GLY A 249 30.02 -2.34 -1.05
C GLY A 249 29.17 -3.10 -0.03
N TRP A 250 29.16 -4.43 -0.03
CA TRP A 250 28.45 -5.25 0.95
C TRP A 250 29.31 -5.60 2.17
N ASP A 251 28.66 -5.76 3.32
CA ASP A 251 29.30 -6.17 4.57
C ASP A 251 29.57 -7.68 4.55
N LYS A 252 30.84 -8.03 4.30
CA LYS A 252 31.29 -9.42 4.23
C LYS A 252 31.16 -10.14 5.57
N ASP A 253 31.37 -9.42 6.67
CA ASP A 253 31.29 -9.99 8.02
C ASP A 253 29.83 -10.32 8.35
N LEU A 254 28.90 -9.44 7.94
CA LEU A 254 27.46 -9.68 8.05
C LEU A 254 27.03 -10.93 7.27
N VAL A 255 27.47 -11.09 6.03
CA VAL A 255 27.06 -12.28 5.27
C VAL A 255 27.70 -13.56 5.77
N GLU A 256 28.97 -13.54 6.18
CA GLU A 256 29.57 -14.71 6.82
C GLU A 256 28.78 -15.11 8.07
N SER A 257 28.30 -14.13 8.85
CA SER A 257 27.40 -14.37 10.00
C SER A 257 26.05 -14.97 9.57
N LEU A 258 25.38 -14.40 8.57
CA LEU A 258 24.07 -14.88 8.11
C LEU A 258 24.12 -16.31 7.56
N ILE A 259 25.20 -16.66 6.84
CA ILE A 259 25.44 -18.03 6.35
C ILE A 259 25.67 -18.99 7.52
N GLN A 260 26.45 -18.57 8.53
CA GLN A 260 26.73 -19.36 9.72
C GLN A 260 25.45 -19.67 10.52
N GLU A 261 24.51 -18.72 10.58
CA GLU A 261 23.25 -18.85 11.30
C GLU A 261 22.25 -19.79 10.61
N HIS A 262 22.24 -19.84 9.28
CA HIS A 262 21.24 -20.55 8.47
C HIS A 262 21.83 -21.77 7.72
N THR A 263 22.60 -22.63 8.40
CA THR A 263 23.30 -23.77 7.78
C THR A 263 22.39 -24.92 7.35
N GLU A 264 21.07 -24.79 7.54
CA GLU A 264 20.10 -25.84 7.28
C GLU A 264 19.39 -25.57 5.94
N ASN A 265 19.42 -26.59 5.07
CA ASN A 265 18.57 -26.75 3.88
C ASN A 265 19.11 -26.30 2.51
N ASP A 266 20.22 -26.91 2.06
CA ASP A 266 20.73 -26.78 0.68
C ASP A 266 19.90 -27.52 -0.39
N SER A 267 19.01 -28.44 0.04
CA SER A 267 18.24 -29.28 -0.88
C SER A 267 16.86 -28.68 -1.13
N ARG A 268 16.65 -28.14 -2.33
CA ARG A 268 15.41 -27.49 -2.75
C ARG A 268 14.72 -28.24 -3.89
N PRO A 269 13.37 -28.24 -3.98
CA PRO A 269 12.70 -28.69 -5.19
C PRO A 269 13.24 -27.94 -6.42
N ALA A 270 13.53 -28.67 -7.49
CA ALA A 270 14.14 -28.13 -8.69
C ALA A 270 13.12 -28.11 -9.83
N MET A 271 12.94 -26.93 -10.45
CA MET A 271 12.13 -26.78 -11.67
C MET A 271 13.04 -26.46 -12.86
N THR A 272 13.02 -27.30 -13.89
CA THR A 272 13.85 -27.16 -15.09
C THR A 272 13.16 -26.32 -16.16
N MET A 273 13.90 -25.89 -17.20
CA MET A 273 13.30 -25.25 -18.38
C MET A 273 12.20 -26.12 -19.01
N GLU A 274 12.33 -27.45 -18.99
CA GLU A 274 11.31 -28.35 -19.55
C GLU A 274 10.04 -28.38 -18.69
N ASP A 275 10.18 -28.38 -17.37
CA ASP A 275 9.03 -28.31 -16.46
C ASP A 275 8.26 -26.99 -16.68
N LEU A 276 9.00 -25.88 -16.83
CA LEU A 276 8.41 -24.59 -17.17
C LEU A 276 7.67 -24.61 -18.52
N ARG A 277 8.23 -25.27 -19.55
CA ARG A 277 7.55 -25.43 -20.84
C ARG A 277 6.27 -26.25 -20.71
N GLN A 278 6.29 -27.32 -19.92
CA GLN A 278 5.11 -28.15 -19.70
C GLN A 278 4.01 -27.38 -18.97
N LEU A 279 4.37 -26.58 -17.97
CA LEU A 279 3.44 -25.69 -17.27
C LEU A 279 2.88 -24.61 -18.22
N ALA A 280 3.73 -23.97 -19.02
CA ALA A 280 3.31 -22.96 -19.99
C ALA A 280 2.46 -23.51 -21.14
N ALA A 281 2.69 -24.77 -21.54
CA ALA A 281 1.93 -25.46 -22.58
C ALA A 281 0.62 -26.06 -22.08
N THR A 282 0.48 -26.24 -20.77
CA THR A 282 -0.79 -26.59 -20.16
C THR A 282 -1.69 -25.37 -20.37
N PRO A 283 -2.85 -25.51 -21.05
CA PRO A 283 -3.79 -24.41 -21.13
C PRO A 283 -4.01 -23.95 -19.69
N ALA A 284 -3.84 -22.65 -19.43
CA ALA A 284 -4.35 -22.09 -18.19
C ALA A 284 -5.76 -22.64 -18.10
N SER A 285 -5.98 -23.58 -17.20
CA SER A 285 -7.34 -23.92 -16.83
C SER A 285 -7.84 -22.56 -16.40
N THR A 286 -8.80 -22.00 -17.15
CA THR A 286 -9.59 -20.86 -16.69
C THR A 286 -9.67 -21.08 -15.19
N PRO A 287 -9.17 -20.17 -14.32
CA PRO A 287 -9.26 -20.39 -12.89
C PRO A 287 -10.67 -20.87 -12.71
N SER A 288 -10.80 -22.14 -12.31
CA SER A 288 -12.09 -22.77 -12.44
C SER A 288 -12.97 -21.82 -11.65
N ASP A 289 -14.10 -21.41 -12.22
CA ASP A 289 -15.30 -21.14 -11.44
C ASP A 289 -15.70 -22.45 -10.70
N ALA A 290 -14.72 -23.22 -10.18
CA ALA A 290 -14.78 -23.61 -8.82
C ALA A 290 -14.91 -22.31 -8.02
N THR A 291 -16.15 -21.82 -7.98
CA THR A 291 -16.88 -21.97 -6.72
C THR A 291 -16.25 -23.16 -6.01
N VAL A 292 -15.28 -22.87 -5.15
CA VAL A 292 -15.25 -23.59 -3.91
C VAL A 292 -16.69 -23.40 -3.46
N ASP A 293 -17.52 -24.42 -3.67
CA ASP A 293 -18.66 -24.68 -2.81
C ASP A 293 -18.02 -24.93 -1.44
N GLU A 294 -17.36 -23.90 -0.90
CA GLU A 294 -17.41 -23.63 0.51
C GLU A 294 -18.91 -23.64 0.74
N PRO A 295 -19.40 -24.52 1.62
CA PRO A 295 -20.81 -24.48 1.93
C PRO A 295 -21.16 -23.02 2.19
N GLU A 296 -22.24 -22.50 1.60
CA GLU A 296 -22.84 -21.19 1.86
C GLU A 296 -23.21 -21.09 3.36
N GLN A 297 -22.22 -21.17 4.22
CA GLN A 297 -22.29 -21.20 5.66
C GLN A 297 -21.46 -20.01 6.09
N SER A 298 -22.18 -18.90 6.18
CA SER A 298 -21.82 -17.67 6.89
C SER A 298 -21.26 -16.52 6.04
N GLN A 299 -21.83 -16.24 4.86
CA GLN A 299 -21.85 -14.83 4.43
C GLN A 299 -22.77 -14.08 5.39
N THR A 300 -22.18 -13.38 6.34
CA THR A 300 -22.85 -12.46 7.26
C THR A 300 -23.67 -11.47 6.45
N ARG A 301 -24.99 -11.67 6.39
CA ARG A 301 -25.87 -10.85 5.57
C ARG A 301 -26.11 -9.52 6.29
N TRP A 302 -25.53 -8.45 5.75
CA TRP A 302 -25.73 -7.10 6.26
C TRP A 302 -27.02 -6.48 5.72
N THR A 303 -27.77 -5.80 6.57
CA THR A 303 -28.96 -5.03 6.21
C THR A 303 -28.65 -3.54 6.28
N THR A 304 -28.73 -2.85 5.15
CA THR A 304 -28.51 -1.40 5.09
C THR A 304 -29.69 -0.64 5.70
N VAL A 305 -29.41 0.20 6.69
CA VAL A 305 -30.40 1.06 7.37
C VAL A 305 -30.15 2.54 7.08
N PRO A 306 -31.18 3.41 7.23
CA PRO A 306 -30.99 4.85 7.07
C PRO A 306 -30.01 5.42 8.09
N MET A 307 -29.06 6.23 7.61
CA MET A 307 -28.10 6.93 8.46
C MET A 307 -28.79 7.95 9.38
N LYS A 308 -28.44 7.95 10.68
CA LYS A 308 -28.85 8.98 11.65
C LYS A 308 -27.66 9.83 12.05
N ILE A 309 -27.73 11.13 11.76
CA ILE A 309 -26.72 12.11 12.19
C ILE A 309 -27.00 12.50 13.63
N GLY A 310 -26.07 12.20 14.55
CA GLY A 310 -26.14 12.63 15.94
C GLY A 310 -25.60 14.04 16.16
N LEU A 311 -24.45 14.35 15.57
CA LEU A 311 -23.85 15.69 15.64
C LEU A 311 -23.84 16.34 14.26
N PRO A 312 -24.65 17.41 14.03
CA PRO A 312 -24.64 18.14 12.77
C PRO A 312 -23.35 18.96 12.62
N ILE A 313 -22.95 19.27 11.39
CA ILE A 313 -21.72 20.02 11.07
C ILE A 313 -21.54 21.29 11.93
N PRO A 314 -22.55 22.17 12.15
CA PRO A 314 -22.37 23.33 13.02
C PRO A 314 -22.04 22.97 14.47
N ALA A 315 -22.53 21.84 14.98
CA ALA A 315 -22.20 21.36 16.32
C ALA A 315 -20.75 20.84 16.36
N VAL A 316 -20.29 20.13 15.33
CA VAL A 316 -18.88 19.72 15.20
C VAL A 316 -17.95 20.94 15.22
N LEU A 317 -18.24 21.96 14.39
CA LEU A 317 -17.45 23.20 14.38
C LEU A 317 -17.48 23.91 15.74
N HIS A 318 -18.63 23.92 16.42
CA HIS A 318 -18.73 24.49 17.76
C HIS A 318 -17.85 23.74 18.77
N VAL A 319 -17.81 22.41 18.72
CA VAL A 319 -16.90 21.60 19.55
C VAL A 319 -15.45 22.03 19.32
N VAL A 320 -15.01 22.07 18.06
CA VAL A 320 -13.65 22.48 17.68
C VAL A 320 -13.32 23.88 18.20
N GLU A 321 -14.23 24.85 18.07
CA GLU A 321 -14.03 26.19 18.62
C GLU A 321 -13.84 26.18 20.14
N GLN A 322 -14.70 25.46 20.86
CA GLN A 322 -14.67 25.45 22.32
C GLN A 322 -13.37 24.83 22.85
N ILE A 323 -12.90 23.72 22.27
CA ILE A 323 -11.66 23.07 22.70
C ILE A 323 -10.43 23.93 22.38
N VAL A 324 -10.41 24.60 21.22
CA VAL A 324 -9.31 25.51 20.84
C VAL A 324 -9.25 26.72 21.77
N THR A 325 -10.40 27.17 22.29
CA THR A 325 -10.46 28.22 23.33
C THR A 325 -10.12 27.75 24.75
N GLY A 326 -9.79 26.46 24.92
CA GLY A 326 -9.33 25.90 26.20
C GLY A 326 -10.43 25.30 27.08
N THR A 327 -11.62 25.05 26.53
CA THR A 327 -12.68 24.34 27.26
C THR A 327 -12.39 22.84 27.26
N ALA A 328 -12.56 22.17 28.41
CA ALA A 328 -12.40 20.73 28.49
C ALA A 328 -13.43 20.01 27.62
N MET A 329 -13.01 19.00 26.85
CA MET A 329 -13.88 18.28 25.92
C MET A 329 -15.11 17.69 26.62
N GLU A 330 -14.93 17.09 27.80
CA GLU A 330 -16.02 16.53 28.61
C GLU A 330 -17.10 17.59 28.94
N ASP A 331 -16.70 18.82 29.27
CA ASP A 331 -17.63 19.93 29.54
C ASP A 331 -18.38 20.37 28.28
N VAL A 332 -17.72 20.36 27.12
CA VAL A 332 -18.35 20.68 25.83
C VAL A 332 -19.40 19.63 25.49
N LEU A 333 -19.03 18.35 25.56
CA LEU A 333 -19.89 17.23 25.21
C LEU A 333 -21.07 17.07 26.19
N THR A 334 -20.86 17.30 27.49
CA THR A 334 -21.93 17.31 28.49
C THR A 334 -22.95 18.42 28.20
N ARG A 335 -22.50 19.61 27.79
CA ARG A 335 -23.40 20.71 27.37
C ARG A 335 -24.18 20.39 26.10
N LEU A 336 -23.66 19.50 25.24
CA LEU A 336 -24.36 18.97 24.07
C LEU A 336 -25.31 17.80 24.41
N GLY A 337 -25.56 17.55 25.69
CA GLY A 337 -26.47 16.50 26.16
C GLY A 337 -25.80 15.15 26.41
N GLY A 338 -24.47 15.09 26.41
CA GLY A 338 -23.72 13.89 26.73
C GLY A 338 -23.99 13.40 28.15
N GLN A 339 -24.30 12.11 28.28
CA GLN A 339 -24.45 11.41 29.54
C GLN A 339 -23.42 10.29 29.65
N SER A 340 -22.88 10.06 30.85
CA SER A 340 -21.95 8.96 31.08
C SER A 340 -22.60 7.62 30.78
N GLY A 341 -21.91 6.79 29.99
CA GLY A 341 -22.30 5.43 29.66
C GLY A 341 -21.08 4.52 29.56
N SER A 342 -21.32 3.30 29.08
CA SER A 342 -20.27 2.32 28.80
C SER A 342 -20.55 1.66 27.45
N ARG A 343 -19.51 1.41 26.66
CA ARG A 343 -19.54 0.56 25.45
C ARG A 343 -18.32 -0.34 25.49
N TRP A 344 -18.54 -1.65 25.43
CA TRP A 344 -17.48 -2.67 25.56
C TRP A 344 -16.58 -2.46 26.79
N ASP A 345 -17.21 -2.15 27.93
CA ASP A 345 -16.55 -1.84 29.21
C ASP A 345 -15.64 -0.59 29.21
N GLU A 346 -15.65 0.21 28.14
CA GLU A 346 -14.97 1.50 28.07
C GLU A 346 -15.92 2.65 28.44
N PRO A 347 -15.45 3.66 29.21
CA PRO A 347 -16.25 4.82 29.55
C PRO A 347 -16.52 5.68 28.31
N ILE A 348 -17.79 6.00 28.08
CA ILE A 348 -18.22 6.87 26.98
C ILE A 348 -19.10 8.01 27.46
N LEU A 349 -19.20 9.07 26.66
CA LEU A 349 -20.29 10.05 26.72
C LEU A 349 -21.24 9.77 25.56
N ARG A 350 -22.51 9.55 25.85
CA ARG A 350 -23.55 9.28 24.86
C ARG A 350 -24.54 10.44 24.80
N GLY A 351 -24.81 10.94 23.59
CA GLY A 351 -25.90 11.88 23.32
C GLY A 351 -26.94 11.27 22.37
N ASP A 352 -27.82 12.11 21.83
CA ASP A 352 -28.82 11.65 20.86
C ASP A 352 -28.18 11.34 19.50
N GLY A 353 -27.89 10.05 19.25
CA GLY A 353 -27.36 9.56 17.98
C GLY A 353 -25.87 9.79 17.74
N TRP A 354 -25.13 10.24 18.77
CA TRP A 354 -23.67 10.36 18.77
C TRP A 354 -23.11 9.78 20.06
N LEU A 355 -21.85 9.36 20.02
CA LEU A 355 -21.09 9.00 21.21
C LEU A 355 -19.65 9.51 21.11
N ALA A 356 -19.01 9.64 22.25
CA ALA A 356 -17.63 10.05 22.33
C ALA A 356 -16.89 9.23 23.38
N ARG A 357 -15.62 8.91 23.10
CA ARG A 357 -14.77 8.16 24.01
C ARG A 357 -13.39 8.83 24.14
N PRO A 358 -12.83 8.88 25.36
CA PRO A 358 -11.44 9.28 25.54
C PRO A 358 -10.50 8.10 25.18
N SER A 359 -9.46 8.35 24.38
CA SER A 359 -8.46 7.34 24.00
C SER A 359 -7.07 7.96 23.90
N GLY A 360 -6.11 7.51 24.70
CA GLY A 360 -4.69 7.91 24.56
C GLY A 360 -4.38 9.42 24.70
N GLY A 361 -5.27 10.18 25.36
CA GLY A 361 -5.19 11.65 25.42
C GLY A 361 -5.77 12.38 24.20
N LYS A 362 -6.54 11.66 23.39
CA LYS A 362 -7.42 12.15 22.32
C LYS A 362 -8.88 11.89 22.72
N TRP A 363 -9.80 12.52 22.00
CA TRP A 363 -11.21 12.20 22.03
C TRP A 363 -11.66 11.81 20.64
N GLU A 364 -12.30 10.65 20.53
CA GLU A 364 -12.95 10.20 19.32
C GLU A 364 -14.45 10.39 19.48
N ILE A 365 -15.07 11.09 18.53
CA ILE A 365 -16.51 11.37 18.52
C ILE A 365 -17.11 10.70 17.29
N GLU A 366 -17.95 9.68 17.50
CA GLU A 366 -18.81 9.15 16.45
C GLU A 366 -19.99 10.11 16.26
N VAL A 367 -19.89 10.97 15.24
CA VAL A 367 -20.93 11.97 14.90
C VAL A 367 -22.10 11.34 14.15
N VAL A 368 -21.87 10.17 13.57
CA VAL A 368 -22.84 9.20 13.10
C VAL A 368 -22.46 7.89 13.79
N THR A 369 -23.24 7.47 14.77
CA THR A 369 -22.97 6.24 15.54
C THR A 369 -23.42 5.01 14.78
N ALA A 370 -22.60 3.98 14.80
CA ALA A 370 -22.91 2.67 14.23
C ALA A 370 -24.28 2.16 14.71
N PRO A 371 -25.07 1.51 13.83
CA PRO A 371 -26.34 0.95 14.25
C PRO A 371 -26.09 -0.17 15.28
N GLU A 372 -26.60 0.01 16.50
CA GLU A 372 -26.62 -1.05 17.50
C GLU A 372 -27.72 -2.04 17.11
N GLY A 373 -27.36 -3.29 16.79
CA GLY A 373 -28.34 -4.33 16.53
C GLY A 373 -29.09 -4.71 17.81
N ASP A 374 -30.41 -4.86 17.72
CA ASP A 374 -31.23 -5.32 18.85
C ASP A 374 -31.04 -6.83 19.05
N ASP A 375 -30.06 -7.26 19.87
CA ASP A 375 -29.87 -8.59 20.52
C ASP A 375 -30.12 -9.91 19.71
N GLU A 376 -30.39 -9.87 18.40
CA GLU A 376 -30.71 -11.02 17.56
C GLU A 376 -29.93 -10.99 16.23
N GLY A 377 -28.60 -10.91 16.27
CA GLY A 377 -27.74 -11.30 15.13
C GLY A 377 -27.96 -10.55 13.80
N GLU A 378 -28.73 -9.46 13.78
CA GLU A 378 -28.91 -8.62 12.61
C GLU A 378 -27.68 -7.73 12.42
N ASN A 379 -26.91 -8.01 11.38
CA ASN A 379 -25.75 -7.19 11.04
C ASN A 379 -26.24 -5.95 10.30
N LEU A 380 -26.46 -4.86 11.02
CA LEU A 380 -26.91 -3.60 10.44
C LEU A 380 -25.71 -2.79 9.96
N CYS A 381 -25.82 -2.18 8.78
CA CYS A 381 -24.81 -1.24 8.29
C CYS A 381 -25.46 0.01 7.71
N PHE A 382 -24.69 1.08 7.59
CA PHE A 382 -25.09 2.21 6.76
C PHE A 382 -24.63 2.01 5.31
N ASP A 383 -25.22 2.77 4.40
CA ASP A 383 -24.68 2.91 3.06
C ASP A 383 -23.36 3.70 3.15
N GLU A 384 -22.26 3.08 2.77
CA GLU A 384 -20.90 3.66 2.78
C GLU A 384 -20.86 5.01 2.04
N ARG A 385 -21.70 5.20 1.00
CA ARG A 385 -21.76 6.45 0.24
C ARG A 385 -22.31 7.61 1.07
N HIS A 386 -23.26 7.32 1.96
CA HIS A 386 -23.82 8.34 2.85
C HIS A 386 -22.85 8.69 3.98
N LEU A 387 -22.09 7.71 4.48
CA LEU A 387 -21.01 7.97 5.45
C LEU A 387 -19.92 8.83 4.84
N ALA A 388 -19.44 8.46 3.64
CA ALA A 388 -18.44 9.21 2.91
C ALA A 388 -18.92 10.64 2.59
N ASP A 389 -20.16 10.84 2.10
CA ASP A 389 -20.73 12.17 1.85
C ASP A 389 -20.72 13.03 3.12
N TYR A 390 -21.11 12.46 4.26
CA TYR A 390 -21.20 13.23 5.49
C TYR A 390 -19.82 13.60 6.04
N ALA A 391 -18.88 12.65 6.08
CA ALA A 391 -17.49 12.90 6.47
C ALA A 391 -16.86 13.97 5.56
N TRP A 392 -17.13 13.89 4.26
CA TRP A 392 -16.68 14.87 3.27
C TRP A 392 -17.19 16.28 3.56
N ARG A 393 -18.49 16.42 3.85
CA ARG A 393 -19.09 17.72 4.16
C ARG A 393 -18.57 18.33 5.45
N ILE A 394 -18.23 17.51 6.46
CA ILE A 394 -17.53 17.98 7.67
C ILE A 394 -16.13 18.48 7.28
N ALA A 395 -15.37 17.69 6.53
CA ALA A 395 -14.02 18.08 6.12
C ALA A 395 -14.01 19.36 5.28
N GLN A 396 -14.97 19.54 4.36
CA GLN A 396 -15.13 20.80 3.62
C GLN A 396 -15.42 21.99 4.53
N ALA A 397 -16.25 21.80 5.56
CA ALA A 397 -16.56 22.86 6.51
C ALA A 397 -15.35 23.23 7.38
N LEU A 398 -14.53 22.25 7.75
CA LEU A 398 -13.23 22.49 8.42
C LEU A 398 -12.26 23.21 7.49
N GLU A 399 -12.16 22.76 6.23
CA GLU A 399 -11.27 23.35 5.23
C GLU A 399 -11.59 24.83 4.98
N GLN A 400 -12.87 25.15 4.80
CA GLN A 400 -13.34 26.54 4.63
C GLN A 400 -13.00 27.44 5.82
N ARG A 401 -12.88 26.87 7.03
CA ARG A 401 -12.70 27.62 8.26
C ARG A 401 -11.25 27.71 8.72
N TYR A 402 -10.49 26.64 8.56
CA TYR A 402 -9.15 26.48 9.12
C TYR A 402 -8.06 26.36 8.04
N GLY A 403 -8.42 26.27 6.77
CA GLY A 403 -7.50 26.09 5.65
C GLY A 403 -7.35 24.61 5.25
N PRO A 404 -6.45 24.31 4.30
CA PRO A 404 -6.30 22.96 3.77
C PRO A 404 -5.91 21.95 4.85
N PRO A 405 -6.28 20.67 4.70
CA PRO A 405 -5.84 19.61 5.59
C PRO A 405 -4.31 19.46 5.56
N TYR A 406 -3.74 19.07 6.69
CA TYR A 406 -2.33 18.69 6.86
C TYR A 406 -2.04 17.31 6.28
N GLY A 407 -2.97 16.36 6.42
CA GLY A 407 -2.83 15.00 5.89
C GLY A 407 -4.17 14.53 5.33
N MET A 408 -4.13 13.74 4.24
CA MET A 408 -5.33 13.21 3.60
C MET A 408 -5.11 11.76 3.17
N ASN A 409 -6.11 10.89 3.39
CA ASN A 409 -6.14 9.52 2.92
C ASN A 409 -7.55 9.27 2.38
N THR A 410 -7.68 8.84 1.13
CA THR A 410 -8.99 8.68 0.48
C THR A 410 -8.95 7.49 -0.46
N THR A 411 -9.99 6.65 -0.41
CA THR A 411 -10.16 5.53 -1.35
C THR A 411 -11.42 5.69 -2.19
N ASN A 412 -11.49 5.01 -3.32
CA ASN A 412 -12.73 4.88 -4.10
C ASN A 412 -13.72 3.90 -3.45
N ASP A 413 -13.36 3.24 -2.35
CA ASP A 413 -14.22 2.34 -1.59
C ASP A 413 -14.96 3.07 -0.45
N GLY A 414 -14.88 4.41 -0.41
CA GLY A 414 -15.60 5.23 0.56
C GLY A 414 -14.82 5.53 1.85
N TYR A 415 -13.58 5.08 1.97
CA TYR A 415 -12.72 5.49 3.08
C TYR A 415 -12.23 6.93 2.87
N LEU A 416 -12.39 7.75 3.90
CA LEU A 416 -11.87 9.10 3.99
C LEU A 416 -11.21 9.27 5.37
N SER A 417 -10.03 9.86 5.40
CA SER A 417 -9.49 10.52 6.59
C SER A 417 -8.77 11.81 6.21
N ARG A 418 -9.00 12.89 6.98
CA ARG A 418 -8.36 14.20 6.79
C ARG A 418 -8.01 14.83 8.14
N LEU A 419 -6.73 15.11 8.33
CA LEU A 419 -6.21 15.81 9.52
C LEU A 419 -6.09 17.30 9.25
N PHE A 420 -6.62 18.14 10.15
CA PHE A 420 -6.49 19.59 10.14
C PHE A 420 -5.69 20.08 11.34
N ARG A 421 -4.79 21.04 11.11
CA ARG A 421 -4.08 21.75 12.17
C ARG A 421 -4.87 22.98 12.60
N VAL A 422 -5.34 23.00 13.84
CA VAL A 422 -6.05 24.13 14.44
C VAL A 422 -5.31 24.62 15.68
N GLY A 423 -4.35 25.53 15.48
CA GLY A 423 -3.41 25.93 16.52
C GLY A 423 -2.53 24.75 16.96
N ASN A 424 -2.58 24.40 18.24
CA ASN A 424 -1.89 23.23 18.80
C ASN A 424 -2.76 21.96 18.82
N HIS A 425 -3.97 22.03 18.28
CA HIS A 425 -4.88 20.89 18.21
C HIS A 425 -4.89 20.29 16.80
N GLY A 426 -4.96 18.97 16.74
CA GLY A 426 -5.28 18.23 15.53
C GLY A 426 -6.75 17.85 15.55
N ILE A 427 -7.43 18.03 14.41
CA ILE A 427 -8.81 17.59 14.18
C ILE A 427 -8.79 16.64 13.00
N GLU A 428 -9.01 15.36 13.24
CA GLU A 428 -9.09 14.35 12.19
C GLU A 428 -10.54 13.98 11.96
N VAL A 429 -10.96 13.98 10.70
CA VAL A 429 -12.31 13.56 10.30
C VAL A 429 -12.17 12.38 9.38
N GLY A 430 -12.89 11.30 9.68
CA GLY A 430 -12.87 10.15 8.81
C GLY A 430 -14.13 9.29 8.87
N THR A 431 -14.08 8.23 8.07
CA THR A 431 -15.07 7.16 8.03
C THR A 431 -14.47 5.91 8.63
N SER A 432 -15.16 5.30 9.60
CA SER A 432 -14.96 3.90 9.96
C SER A 432 -15.92 3.02 9.16
N PHE A 433 -15.81 1.69 9.31
CA PHE A 433 -16.68 0.71 8.65
C PHE A 433 -18.19 0.97 8.86
N ASP A 434 -18.55 1.62 9.97
CA ASP A 434 -19.93 1.80 10.42
C ASP A 434 -20.26 3.19 10.98
N ALA A 435 -19.29 4.12 11.01
CA ALA A 435 -19.46 5.43 11.61
C ALA A 435 -18.73 6.54 10.85
N VAL A 436 -19.11 7.78 11.15
CA VAL A 436 -18.30 8.96 10.83
C VAL A 436 -17.70 9.46 12.13
N THR A 437 -16.37 9.59 12.16
CA THR A 437 -15.62 9.95 13.35
C THR A 437 -14.99 11.33 13.22
N VAL A 438 -14.94 12.03 14.34
CA VAL A 438 -14.15 13.25 14.52
C VAL A 438 -13.24 13.04 15.71
N GLU A 439 -11.95 12.87 15.45
CA GLU A 439 -10.93 12.79 16.47
C GLU A 439 -10.34 14.16 16.78
N THR A 440 -10.09 14.42 18.05
CA THR A 440 -9.51 15.67 18.52
C THR A 440 -8.44 15.40 19.57
N GLY A 441 -7.31 16.09 19.46
CA GLY A 441 -6.20 15.93 20.38
C GLY A 441 -5.09 16.94 20.13
N SER A 442 -3.93 16.71 20.73
CA SER A 442 -2.73 17.46 20.35
C SER A 442 -2.43 17.24 18.87
N PHE A 443 -2.09 18.29 18.14
CA PHE A 443 -1.72 18.18 16.73
C PHE A 443 -0.56 17.22 16.54
N ASP A 444 0.51 17.38 17.33
CA ASP A 444 1.73 16.58 17.19
C ASP A 444 1.44 15.08 17.32
N LYS A 445 0.55 14.68 18.23
CA LYS A 445 0.13 13.27 18.44
C LYS A 445 -0.72 12.70 17.31
N LEU A 446 -1.47 13.54 16.60
CA LEU A 446 -2.28 13.09 15.47
C LEU A 446 -1.43 13.06 14.20
N ALA A 447 -0.53 14.03 14.03
CA ALA A 447 0.43 14.09 12.93
C ALA A 447 1.46 12.95 12.96
N GLU A 448 1.59 12.19 14.06
CA GLU A 448 2.45 10.99 14.06
C GLU A 448 2.03 9.94 13.03
N PHE A 449 0.78 9.98 12.59
CA PHE A 449 0.21 9.06 11.60
C PHE A 449 0.12 9.67 10.20
N TRP A 450 0.71 10.87 10.00
CA TRP A 450 0.62 11.64 8.76
C TRP A 450 1.97 12.13 8.28
#